data_AF-Q1Q231-F1
#
_entry.id   AF-Q1Q231-F1
#
_cell.length_a   1.000
_cell.length_b   1.000
_cell.length_c   1.000
_cell.angle_alpha   90.00
_cell.angle_beta   90.00
_cell.angle_gamma   90.00
#
_symmetry.space_group_name_H-M   'P 1'
#
loop_
_entity.id
_entity.type
_entity.pdbx_description
1 polymer ?
#
loop_
_entity_poly.entity_id
_entity_poly.type
_entity_poly.pdbx_seq_one_letter_code
_entity_poly.pdbx_strand_id
1 'polypeptide(L)'
;MGVFSLKSFYLATFSVILNLFLCNILFSQSTDKNNLENTPITKENTSKNRMCPECGRIYPGDVSFCSIDGKQLVEYTAADLICPTCKEKAAPGEKFCKKDGMPLIVQPLTEQKDPEGNIVNLTPAEIARKIQTHIEEGNRFKNEEKYTDALNEFKQAVFLHPDNIGIHFNLGGIYWKLENQKLALFHMDTCRDLLEMLPEEKKNQENYQKISQDIYLYIYKLEKGLLPEEKQKREALVLEKRNKKMSAALEKNRDKWSEMVLIPAGKFVMGSGGEEFIPEESPIHEVYLDAYYIDKYEVTNALYWEFVRYIKETGDHSKCHPEEPKDKNHVPGTVHTNWDYPYYDYPGYPVSRVDWYDAYAYAAWAGKRLPTEAEWEKAARGTDGRRYPWGNVWDATLANVGPSGSLIVGSYDIGKSIYGCYDVIGSLSEWCNDWYHAEYYHKSPSMNPKGPDYSTGVRIIKGASLFAPYAYKMRCAVRMFGKPEDRNKSIGFRCAKDYVPEDEENKAK
;
A
#
# COMPACT_ATOMS: atom_id res chain seq x y z
N MET A 1 9.11 -21.82 -43.67
CA MET A 1 9.12 -21.94 -42.20
C MET A 1 8.81 -20.58 -41.65
N GLY A 2 7.56 -20.37 -41.22
CA GLY A 2 7.01 -19.05 -40.92
C GLY A 2 7.50 -18.51 -39.58
N VAL A 3 7.81 -17.22 -39.56
CA VAL A 3 8.07 -16.42 -38.37
C VAL A 3 6.76 -16.27 -37.61
N PHE A 4 6.54 -17.11 -36.60
CA PHE A 4 5.46 -16.91 -35.65
C PHE A 4 5.76 -15.66 -34.80
N SER A 5 4.86 -14.69 -34.90
CA SER A 5 4.88 -13.47 -34.09
C SER A 5 4.79 -13.80 -32.60
N LEU A 6 5.81 -13.42 -31.82
CA LEU A 6 5.81 -13.48 -30.35
C LEU A 6 4.64 -12.69 -29.69
N LYS A 7 3.86 -11.90 -30.46
CA LYS A 7 2.72 -11.13 -29.94
C LYS A 7 1.47 -11.96 -29.63
N SER A 8 1.36 -13.19 -30.14
CA SER A 8 0.13 -14.00 -29.98
C SER A 8 0.23 -15.07 -28.87
N PHE A 9 1.46 -15.52 -28.54
CA PHE A 9 1.64 -16.64 -27.63
C PHE A 9 1.49 -16.30 -26.13
N TYR A 10 1.69 -15.03 -25.75
CA TYR A 10 1.63 -14.61 -24.34
C TYR A 10 0.24 -14.23 -23.82
N LEU A 11 -0.72 -13.91 -24.71
CA LEU A 11 -2.08 -13.50 -24.29
C LEU A 11 -3.03 -14.68 -24.05
N ALA A 12 -2.86 -15.79 -24.78
CA ALA A 12 -3.78 -16.92 -24.75
C ALA A 12 -3.66 -17.78 -23.48
N THR A 13 -2.44 -18.01 -22.98
CA THR A 13 -2.20 -18.82 -21.78
C THR A 13 -2.44 -18.06 -20.48
N PHE A 14 -2.34 -16.73 -20.50
CA PHE A 14 -2.51 -15.85 -19.34
C PHE A 14 -3.97 -15.47 -19.06
N SER A 15 -4.80 -15.33 -20.10
CA SER A 15 -6.22 -15.01 -19.97
C SER A 15 -6.98 -16.09 -19.17
N VAL A 16 -6.56 -17.35 -19.23
CA VAL A 16 -7.23 -18.47 -18.55
C VAL A 16 -7.00 -18.41 -17.03
N ILE A 17 -5.77 -18.13 -16.59
CA ILE A 17 -5.42 -18.08 -15.16
C ILE A 17 -6.02 -16.83 -14.50
N LEU A 18 -6.04 -15.69 -15.20
CA LEU A 18 -6.65 -14.45 -14.72
C LEU A 18 -8.19 -14.53 -14.67
N ASN A 19 -8.82 -15.13 -15.69
CA ASN A 19 -10.28 -15.32 -15.71
C ASN A 19 -10.75 -16.34 -14.64
N LEU A 20 -10.00 -17.42 -14.39
CA LEU A 20 -10.31 -18.38 -13.33
C LEU A 20 -10.28 -17.75 -11.93
N PHE A 21 -9.39 -16.77 -11.72
CA PHE A 21 -9.28 -16.08 -10.43
C PHE A 21 -10.31 -14.96 -10.24
N LEU A 22 -10.59 -14.18 -11.29
CA LEU A 22 -11.62 -13.13 -11.24
C LEU A 22 -13.04 -13.71 -11.12
N CYS A 23 -13.29 -14.90 -11.67
CA CYS A 23 -14.49 -15.68 -11.35
C CYS A 23 -14.56 -16.07 -9.87
N ASN A 24 -13.46 -16.51 -9.24
CA ASN A 24 -13.46 -16.89 -7.82
C ASN A 24 -13.71 -15.70 -6.87
N ILE A 25 -13.35 -14.48 -7.27
CA ILE A 25 -13.69 -13.26 -6.51
C ILE A 25 -15.21 -12.97 -6.54
N LEU A 26 -15.93 -13.43 -7.56
CA LEU A 26 -17.39 -13.26 -7.70
C LEU A 26 -18.21 -14.32 -6.93
N PHE A 27 -17.61 -15.48 -6.60
CA PHE A 27 -18.34 -16.60 -5.98
C PHE A 27 -18.16 -16.76 -4.46
N SER A 28 -17.29 -15.99 -3.79
CA SER A 28 -17.16 -16.08 -2.32
C SER A 28 -18.21 -15.26 -1.54
N GLN A 29 -19.17 -14.64 -2.23
CA GLN A 29 -20.35 -14.02 -1.62
C GLN A 29 -21.63 -14.79 -1.98
N SER A 30 -21.72 -16.09 -1.68
CA SER A 30 -23.02 -16.78 -1.50
C SER A 30 -22.87 -18.25 -1.10
N THR A 31 -22.25 -18.54 0.04
CA THR A 31 -22.46 -19.85 0.69
C THR A 31 -22.42 -19.75 2.21
N ASP A 32 -23.35 -19.00 2.81
CA ASP A 32 -23.82 -19.32 4.16
C ASP A 32 -25.03 -20.24 4.03
N LYS A 33 -24.76 -21.55 3.95
CA LYS A 33 -25.80 -22.56 4.13
C LYS A 33 -26.06 -22.74 5.62
N ASN A 34 -27.14 -22.10 6.07
CA ASN A 34 -28.05 -22.46 7.16
C ASN A 34 -27.65 -23.66 8.04
N ASN A 35 -27.33 -23.37 9.30
CA ASN A 35 -27.80 -24.14 10.45
C ASN A 35 -28.97 -23.36 11.06
N LEU A 36 -30.20 -23.86 10.92
CA LEU A 36 -31.31 -23.52 11.82
C LEU A 36 -32.30 -24.67 11.82
N GLU A 37 -32.45 -25.23 13.01
CA GLU A 37 -33.22 -26.40 13.36
C GLU A 37 -34.73 -26.20 13.19
N ASN A 38 -35.39 -27.33 13.00
CA ASN A 38 -36.84 -27.53 12.92
C ASN A 38 -37.62 -26.79 14.01
N THR A 39 -38.64 -26.04 13.61
CA THR A 39 -39.86 -25.83 14.41
C THR A 39 -41.09 -25.76 13.50
N PRO A 40 -42.25 -26.30 13.93
CA PRO A 40 -43.32 -26.68 13.02
C PRO A 40 -44.18 -25.51 12.55
N ILE A 41 -44.53 -25.57 11.26
CA ILE A 41 -45.37 -24.62 10.53
C ILE A 41 -46.80 -24.62 11.10
N THR A 42 -47.20 -23.50 11.71
CA THR A 42 -48.62 -23.13 11.83
C THR A 42 -49.05 -22.40 10.55
N LYS A 43 -50.11 -22.90 9.91
CA LYS A 43 -50.77 -22.28 8.76
C LYS A 43 -51.27 -20.88 9.14
N GLU A 44 -50.59 -19.84 8.67
CA GLU A 44 -51.17 -18.51 8.55
C GLU A 44 -51.20 -18.08 7.08
N ASN A 45 -52.37 -17.63 6.69
CA ASN A 45 -52.76 -17.23 5.35
C ASN A 45 -52.14 -15.84 5.05
N THR A 46 -50.96 -15.77 4.44
CA THR A 46 -50.33 -14.48 4.10
C THR A 46 -50.48 -14.18 2.62
N SER A 47 -51.52 -13.42 2.26
CA SER A 47 -51.52 -12.66 1.01
C SER A 47 -50.26 -11.79 0.98
N LYS A 48 -49.37 -11.98 -0.01
CA LYS A 48 -48.16 -11.15 -0.16
C LYS A 48 -48.57 -9.68 -0.32
N ASN A 49 -48.24 -8.85 0.65
CA ASN A 49 -48.52 -7.40 0.57
C ASN A 49 -47.82 -6.80 -0.66
N ARG A 50 -48.45 -5.80 -1.28
CA ARG A 50 -47.95 -5.09 -2.46
C ARG A 50 -47.73 -3.62 -2.12
N MET A 51 -46.81 -2.94 -2.80
CA MET A 51 -46.49 -1.54 -2.51
C MET A 51 -46.65 -0.66 -3.75
N CYS A 52 -47.07 0.59 -3.56
CA CYS A 52 -47.04 1.57 -4.64
C CYS A 52 -45.59 2.04 -4.87
N PRO A 53 -45.06 1.97 -6.10
CA PRO A 53 -43.69 2.39 -6.40
C PRO A 53 -43.48 3.92 -6.28
N GLU A 54 -44.54 4.72 -6.35
CA GLU A 54 -44.45 6.20 -6.31
C GLU A 54 -44.59 6.75 -4.88
N CYS A 55 -45.68 6.42 -4.19
CA CYS A 55 -45.92 6.93 -2.84
C CYS A 55 -45.41 6.02 -1.71
N GLY A 56 -44.93 4.81 -2.03
CA GLY A 56 -44.38 3.88 -1.03
C GLY A 56 -45.42 3.26 -0.10
N ARG A 57 -46.73 3.44 -0.35
CA ARG A 57 -47.78 2.89 0.51
C ARG A 57 -47.94 1.38 0.28
N ILE A 58 -47.96 0.62 1.37
CA ILE A 58 -48.16 -0.84 1.36
C ILE A 58 -49.64 -1.16 1.49
N TYR A 59 -50.10 -2.09 0.66
CA TYR A 59 -51.45 -2.59 0.59
C TYR A 59 -51.48 -4.11 0.82
N PRO A 60 -52.61 -4.64 1.33
CA PRO A 60 -52.88 -6.07 1.32
C PRO A 60 -52.81 -6.66 -0.10
N GLY A 61 -52.43 -7.94 -0.21
CA GLY A 61 -52.07 -8.57 -1.49
C GLY A 61 -53.21 -8.74 -2.52
N ASP A 62 -54.44 -8.53 -2.09
CA ASP A 62 -55.66 -8.53 -2.91
C ASP A 62 -55.93 -7.17 -3.59
N VAL A 63 -55.18 -6.12 -3.22
CA VAL A 63 -55.25 -4.80 -3.86
C VAL A 63 -54.27 -4.72 -5.03
N SER A 64 -54.74 -4.26 -6.19
CA SER A 64 -53.91 -4.14 -7.40
C SER A 64 -53.50 -2.70 -7.75
N PHE A 65 -54.18 -1.68 -7.21
CA PHE A 65 -53.96 -0.27 -7.56
C PHE A 65 -53.91 0.62 -6.32
N CYS A 66 -53.06 1.64 -6.38
CA CYS A 66 -52.88 2.61 -5.32
C CYS A 66 -54.11 3.52 -5.18
N SER A 67 -54.64 3.62 -3.97
CA SER A 67 -55.76 4.50 -3.63
C SER A 67 -55.46 6.00 -3.74
N ILE A 68 -54.17 6.39 -3.81
CA ILE A 68 -53.74 7.80 -3.83
C ILE A 68 -53.48 8.28 -5.26
N ASP A 69 -52.68 7.52 -6.00
CA ASP A 69 -52.17 7.92 -7.32
C ASP A 69 -52.66 7.03 -8.47
N GLY A 70 -53.45 5.99 -8.17
CA GLY A 70 -54.01 5.08 -9.16
C GLY A 70 -53.02 4.13 -9.82
N LYS A 71 -51.72 4.16 -9.48
CA LYS A 71 -50.72 3.29 -10.11
C LYS A 71 -50.84 1.84 -9.65
N GLN A 72 -50.45 0.93 -10.53
CA GLN A 72 -50.44 -0.50 -10.24
C GLN A 72 -49.40 -0.82 -9.16
N LEU A 73 -49.81 -1.62 -8.18
CA LEU A 73 -48.98 -2.02 -7.05
C LEU A 73 -48.03 -3.15 -7.45
N VAL A 74 -46.82 -3.14 -6.91
CA VAL A 74 -45.78 -4.14 -7.18
C VAL A 74 -45.52 -5.02 -5.95
N GLU A 75 -45.15 -6.28 -6.18
CA GLU A 75 -44.61 -7.11 -5.10
C GLU A 75 -43.24 -6.58 -4.67
N TYR A 76 -42.92 -6.70 -3.38
CA TYR A 76 -41.62 -6.28 -2.83
C TYR A 76 -41.13 -7.29 -1.79
N THR A 77 -39.81 -7.37 -1.61
CA THR A 77 -39.18 -8.08 -0.48
C THR A 77 -38.56 -7.08 0.49
N ALA A 78 -38.34 -7.46 1.74
CA ALA A 78 -37.75 -6.56 2.72
C ALA A 78 -36.32 -6.11 2.34
N ALA A 79 -35.59 -6.91 1.55
CA ALA A 79 -34.27 -6.55 1.04
C ALA A 79 -34.31 -5.42 -0.02
N ASP A 80 -35.48 -5.18 -0.63
CA ASP A 80 -35.69 -4.15 -1.64
C ASP A 80 -35.99 -2.77 -1.04
N LEU A 81 -36.21 -2.70 0.27
CA LEU A 81 -36.61 -1.47 0.95
C LEU A 81 -35.38 -0.70 1.49
N ILE A 82 -35.30 0.58 1.16
CA ILE A 82 -34.26 1.50 1.63
C ILE A 82 -34.88 2.75 2.25
N CYS A 83 -34.20 3.34 3.24
CA CYS A 83 -34.60 4.65 3.74
C CYS A 83 -34.32 5.74 2.69
N PRO A 84 -35.29 6.59 2.34
CA PRO A 84 -35.07 7.67 1.37
C PRO A 84 -34.02 8.68 1.84
N THR A 85 -33.88 8.85 3.16
CA THR A 85 -33.02 9.86 3.78
C THR A 85 -31.63 9.29 4.10
N CYS A 86 -31.53 8.24 4.92
CA CYS A 86 -30.24 7.71 5.36
C CYS A 86 -29.65 6.62 4.44
N LYS A 87 -30.40 6.15 3.44
CA LYS A 87 -30.01 5.14 2.44
C LYS A 87 -29.68 3.74 2.99
N GLU A 88 -29.98 3.45 4.26
CA GLU A 88 -29.83 2.12 4.83
C GLU A 88 -30.91 1.15 4.32
N LYS A 89 -30.52 -0.11 4.11
CA LYS A 89 -31.44 -1.21 3.74
C LYS A 89 -32.23 -1.70 4.95
N ALA A 90 -33.47 -2.10 4.72
CA ALA A 90 -34.36 -2.60 5.76
C ALA A 90 -34.03 -4.05 6.15
N ALA A 91 -34.26 -4.39 7.42
CA ALA A 91 -34.28 -5.79 7.85
C ALA A 91 -35.63 -6.46 7.52
N PRO A 92 -35.68 -7.81 7.45
CA PRO A 92 -36.92 -8.55 7.20
C PRO A 92 -38.09 -8.11 8.10
N GLY A 93 -39.18 -7.65 7.49
CA GLY A 93 -40.41 -7.25 8.18
C GLY A 93 -40.50 -5.77 8.59
N GLU A 94 -39.44 -4.97 8.40
CA GLU A 94 -39.45 -3.55 8.71
C GLU A 94 -40.23 -2.73 7.68
N LYS A 95 -41.02 -1.76 8.17
CA LYS A 95 -41.84 -0.86 7.33
C LYS A 95 -41.38 0.61 7.41
N PHE A 96 -40.60 0.96 8.43
CA PHE A 96 -40.08 2.30 8.69
C PHE A 96 -38.62 2.22 9.12
N CYS A 97 -37.82 3.23 8.76
CA CYS A 97 -36.41 3.30 9.15
C CYS A 97 -36.28 3.48 10.66
N LYS A 98 -35.41 2.69 11.30
CA LYS A 98 -35.15 2.78 12.74
C LYS A 98 -34.47 4.07 13.19
N LYS A 99 -33.74 4.75 12.29
CA LYS A 99 -32.99 5.97 12.63
C LYS A 99 -33.84 7.22 12.60
N ASP A 100 -34.69 7.35 11.59
CA ASP A 100 -35.44 8.60 11.33
C ASP A 100 -36.96 8.41 11.25
N GLY A 101 -37.47 7.18 11.35
CA GLY A 101 -38.90 6.87 11.33
C GLY A 101 -39.56 7.02 9.96
N MET A 102 -38.82 7.34 8.90
CA MET A 102 -39.39 7.52 7.57
C MET A 102 -39.85 6.18 6.97
N PRO A 103 -40.97 6.17 6.21
CA PRO A 103 -41.39 4.98 5.49
C PRO A 103 -40.31 4.57 4.48
N LEU A 104 -39.97 3.29 4.49
CA LEU A 104 -38.96 2.75 3.59
C LEU A 104 -39.54 2.68 2.17
N ILE A 105 -38.73 3.03 1.17
CA ILE A 105 -39.12 3.01 -0.24
C ILE A 105 -38.42 1.86 -0.96
N VAL A 106 -39.03 1.31 -2.02
CA VAL A 106 -38.33 0.35 -2.88
C VAL A 106 -37.13 1.08 -3.49
N GLN A 107 -35.96 0.43 -3.46
CA GLN A 107 -34.79 0.86 -4.20
C GLN A 107 -35.22 1.10 -5.65
N PRO A 108 -35.17 2.34 -6.16
CA PRO A 108 -35.47 2.54 -7.57
C PRO A 108 -34.48 1.69 -8.36
N LEU A 109 -34.99 0.84 -9.25
CA LEU A 109 -34.20 0.33 -10.37
C LEU A 109 -33.68 1.58 -11.06
N THR A 110 -32.42 1.93 -10.85
CA THR A 110 -31.81 3.06 -11.53
C THR A 110 -32.00 2.83 -13.01
N GLU A 111 -32.66 3.76 -13.71
CA GLU A 111 -32.82 3.71 -15.18
C GLU A 111 -31.42 3.73 -15.82
N GLN A 112 -30.81 2.56 -15.98
CA GLN A 112 -29.57 2.41 -16.73
C GLN A 112 -29.96 2.35 -18.19
N LYS A 113 -29.49 3.30 -19.00
CA LYS A 113 -29.66 3.25 -20.46
C LYS A 113 -28.45 2.55 -21.06
N ASP A 114 -28.65 1.48 -21.82
CA ASP A 114 -27.56 0.81 -22.55
C ASP A 114 -26.83 1.80 -23.50
N PRO A 115 -25.67 1.44 -24.08
CA PRO A 115 -24.96 2.29 -25.05
C PRO A 115 -25.79 2.69 -26.28
N GLU A 116 -26.90 1.99 -26.53
CA GLU A 116 -27.89 2.23 -27.58
C GLU A 116 -29.07 3.12 -27.13
N GLY A 117 -29.14 3.50 -25.85
CA GLY A 117 -30.13 4.42 -25.27
C GLY A 117 -31.38 3.77 -24.68
N ASN A 118 -31.47 2.45 -24.61
CA ASN A 118 -32.63 1.72 -24.10
C ASN A 118 -32.60 1.57 -22.58
N ILE A 119 -33.74 1.77 -21.92
CA ILE A 119 -33.89 1.58 -20.46
C ILE A 119 -33.75 0.09 -20.12
N VAL A 120 -32.77 -0.23 -19.28
CA VAL A 120 -32.44 -1.57 -18.83
C VAL A 120 -32.98 -1.77 -17.41
N ASN A 121 -34.20 -2.32 -17.31
CA ASN A 121 -34.76 -2.79 -16.03
C ASN A 121 -34.38 -4.26 -15.83
N LEU A 122 -33.21 -4.52 -15.24
CA LEU A 122 -32.73 -5.88 -14.97
C LEU A 122 -32.57 -6.11 -13.46
N THR A 123 -32.90 -7.31 -13.03
CA THR A 123 -32.55 -7.79 -11.69
C THR A 123 -31.04 -8.00 -11.55
N PRO A 124 -30.47 -7.98 -10.32
CA PRO A 124 -29.05 -8.25 -10.11
C PRO A 124 -28.58 -9.60 -10.69
N ALA A 125 -29.43 -10.63 -10.65
CA ALA A 125 -29.12 -11.94 -11.22
C ALA A 125 -29.07 -11.91 -12.76
N GLU A 126 -29.94 -11.13 -13.40
CA GLU A 126 -29.92 -10.95 -14.85
C GLU A 126 -28.73 -10.10 -15.30
N ILE A 127 -28.35 -9.07 -14.52
CA ILE A 127 -27.13 -8.28 -14.73
C ILE A 127 -25.92 -9.20 -14.68
N ALA A 128 -25.79 -10.02 -13.62
CA ALA A 128 -24.69 -10.98 -13.48
C ALA A 128 -24.61 -11.95 -14.66
N ARG A 129 -25.75 -12.50 -15.10
CA ARG A 129 -25.81 -13.40 -16.27
C ARG A 129 -25.39 -12.69 -17.55
N LYS A 130 -25.87 -11.46 -17.80
CA LYS A 130 -25.49 -10.67 -18.98
C LYS A 130 -24.01 -10.34 -18.99
N ILE A 131 -23.45 -9.91 -17.85
CA ILE A 131 -22.00 -9.66 -17.72
C ILE A 131 -21.22 -10.92 -18.11
N GLN A 132 -21.60 -12.06 -17.56
CA GLN A 132 -20.93 -13.34 -17.87
C GLN A 132 -21.01 -13.67 -19.36
N THR A 133 -22.19 -13.54 -19.97
CA THR A 133 -22.37 -13.75 -21.42
C THR A 133 -21.48 -12.83 -22.25
N HIS A 134 -21.47 -11.52 -21.97
CA HIS A 134 -20.64 -10.58 -22.70
C HIS A 134 -19.13 -10.86 -22.51
N ILE A 135 -18.70 -11.28 -21.32
CA ILE A 135 -17.31 -11.69 -21.07
C ILE A 135 -16.95 -12.94 -21.88
N GLU A 136 -17.82 -13.96 -21.91
CA GLU A 136 -17.59 -15.20 -22.65
C GLU A 136 -17.51 -14.96 -24.16
N GLU A 137 -18.49 -14.23 -24.71
CA GLU A 137 -18.54 -13.87 -26.13
C GLU A 137 -17.35 -12.98 -26.51
N GLY A 138 -17.03 -11.98 -25.70
CA GLY A 138 -15.87 -11.11 -25.89
C GLY A 138 -14.55 -11.90 -25.90
N ASN A 139 -14.40 -12.87 -25.00
CA ASN A 139 -13.23 -13.76 -25.00
C ASN A 139 -13.20 -14.68 -26.23
N ARG A 140 -14.34 -15.21 -26.67
CA ARG A 140 -14.43 -16.02 -27.91
C ARG A 140 -13.97 -15.21 -29.11
N PHE A 141 -14.53 -14.02 -29.33
CA PHE A 141 -14.14 -13.14 -30.44
C PHE A 141 -12.67 -12.73 -30.36
N LYS A 142 -12.15 -12.45 -29.15
CA LYS A 142 -10.73 -12.16 -28.93
C LYS A 142 -9.84 -13.32 -29.37
N ASN A 143 -10.20 -14.55 -29.05
CA ASN A 143 -9.46 -15.75 -29.44
C ASN A 143 -9.53 -16.04 -30.95
N GLU A 144 -10.62 -15.62 -31.60
CA GLU A 144 -10.80 -15.63 -33.06
C GLU A 144 -10.13 -14.45 -33.78
N GLU A 145 -9.39 -13.60 -33.05
CA GLU A 145 -8.78 -12.35 -33.55
C GLU A 145 -9.79 -11.33 -34.13
N LYS A 146 -11.08 -11.46 -33.79
CA LYS A 146 -12.16 -10.51 -34.13
C LYS A 146 -12.23 -9.39 -33.10
N TYR A 147 -11.22 -8.52 -33.11
CA TYR A 147 -11.02 -7.51 -32.07
C TYR A 147 -12.15 -6.47 -31.96
N THR A 148 -12.80 -6.10 -33.07
CA THR A 148 -13.93 -5.14 -33.06
C THR A 148 -15.16 -5.74 -32.40
N ASP A 149 -15.48 -7.00 -32.69
CA ASP A 149 -16.62 -7.70 -32.08
C ASP A 149 -16.35 -7.93 -30.59
N ALA A 150 -15.14 -8.37 -30.25
CA ALA A 150 -14.69 -8.50 -28.87
C ALA A 150 -14.81 -7.17 -28.09
N LEU A 151 -14.43 -6.05 -28.73
CA LEU A 151 -14.52 -4.72 -28.12
C LEU A 151 -15.97 -4.34 -27.79
N ASN A 152 -16.93 -4.63 -28.68
CA ASN A 152 -18.33 -4.33 -28.45
C ASN A 152 -18.88 -5.13 -27.25
N GLU A 153 -18.57 -6.42 -27.17
CA GLU A 153 -18.98 -7.26 -26.04
C GLU A 153 -18.39 -6.76 -24.71
N PHE A 154 -17.08 -6.48 -24.67
CA PHE A 154 -16.47 -5.97 -23.44
C PHE A 154 -16.95 -4.57 -23.04
N LYS A 155 -17.36 -3.72 -24.00
CA LYS A 155 -18.01 -2.43 -23.68
C LYS A 155 -19.37 -2.61 -23.02
N GLN A 156 -20.16 -3.58 -23.46
CA GLN A 156 -21.42 -3.92 -22.81
C GLN A 156 -21.17 -4.48 -21.40
N ALA A 157 -20.14 -5.33 -21.24
CA ALA A 157 -19.76 -5.87 -19.95
C ALA A 157 -19.28 -4.78 -18.96
N VAL A 158 -18.43 -3.84 -19.40
CA VAL A 158 -17.93 -2.76 -18.52
C VAL A 158 -19.00 -1.74 -18.18
N PHE A 159 -19.97 -1.54 -19.07
CA PHE A 159 -21.13 -0.70 -18.80
C PHE A 159 -21.96 -1.26 -17.63
N LEU A 160 -22.17 -2.58 -17.61
CA LEU A 160 -22.91 -3.27 -16.55
C LEU A 160 -22.09 -3.43 -15.25
N HIS A 161 -20.76 -3.49 -15.35
CA HIS A 161 -19.87 -3.69 -14.21
C HIS A 161 -18.57 -2.89 -14.36
N PRO A 162 -18.61 -1.56 -14.11
CA PRO A 162 -17.48 -0.67 -14.35
C PRO A 162 -16.30 -0.94 -13.41
N ASP A 163 -16.51 -1.53 -12.24
CA ASP A 163 -15.43 -1.79 -11.27
C ASP A 163 -14.72 -3.14 -11.50
N ASN A 164 -14.96 -3.79 -12.65
CA ASN A 164 -14.35 -5.08 -12.96
C ASN A 164 -12.98 -4.94 -13.64
N ILE A 165 -11.93 -5.26 -12.88
CA ILE A 165 -10.52 -5.21 -13.34
C ILE A 165 -10.29 -6.09 -14.58
N GLY A 166 -10.91 -7.27 -14.65
CA GLY A 166 -10.74 -8.20 -15.78
C GLY A 166 -11.27 -7.66 -17.10
N ILE A 167 -12.44 -7.03 -17.05
CA ILE A 167 -13.04 -6.41 -18.24
C ILE A 167 -12.15 -5.28 -18.73
N HIS A 168 -11.68 -4.41 -17.83
CA HIS A 168 -10.75 -3.34 -18.17
C HIS A 168 -9.43 -3.86 -18.74
N PHE A 169 -8.87 -4.93 -18.18
CA PHE A 169 -7.63 -5.52 -18.69
C PHE A 169 -7.80 -6.02 -20.13
N ASN A 170 -8.93 -6.69 -20.42
CA ASN A 170 -9.25 -7.13 -21.77
C ASN A 170 -9.46 -5.95 -22.73
N LEU A 171 -10.22 -4.92 -22.32
CA LEU A 171 -10.41 -3.70 -23.11
C LEU A 171 -9.08 -3.03 -23.44
N GLY A 172 -8.19 -2.86 -22.46
CA GLY A 172 -6.89 -2.25 -22.67
C GLY A 172 -6.03 -3.04 -23.65
N GLY A 173 -6.02 -4.37 -23.57
CA GLY A 173 -5.34 -5.24 -24.52
C GLY A 173 -5.89 -5.14 -25.95
N ILE A 174 -7.22 -5.10 -26.10
CA ILE A 174 -7.88 -4.99 -27.42
C ILE A 174 -7.63 -3.62 -28.04
N TYR A 175 -7.77 -2.54 -27.27
CA TYR A 175 -7.46 -1.19 -27.77
C TYR A 175 -6.00 -1.06 -28.20
N TRP A 176 -5.07 -1.72 -27.51
CA TRP A 176 -3.69 -1.76 -27.92
C TRP A 176 -3.50 -2.48 -29.27
N LYS A 177 -4.20 -3.61 -29.49
CA LYS A 177 -4.19 -4.32 -30.77
C LYS A 177 -4.79 -3.50 -31.91
N LEU A 178 -5.79 -2.68 -31.60
CA LEU A 178 -6.44 -1.74 -32.54
C LEU A 178 -5.69 -0.40 -32.67
N GLU A 179 -4.44 -0.32 -32.19
CA GLU A 179 -3.57 0.88 -32.26
C GLU A 179 -4.16 2.13 -31.57
N ASN A 180 -5.16 1.95 -30.69
CA ASN A 180 -5.72 3.03 -29.88
C ASN A 180 -5.02 3.10 -28.52
N GLN A 181 -3.82 3.66 -28.55
CA GLN A 181 -2.92 3.71 -27.41
C GLN A 181 -3.48 4.49 -26.20
N LYS A 182 -4.24 5.56 -26.45
CA LYS A 182 -4.85 6.39 -25.39
C LYS A 182 -5.91 5.63 -24.61
N LEU A 183 -6.82 4.93 -25.29
CA LEU A 183 -7.85 4.12 -24.63
C LEU A 183 -7.25 2.87 -23.99
N ALA A 184 -6.19 2.30 -24.58
CA ALA A 184 -5.45 1.22 -23.95
C ALA A 184 -4.87 1.65 -22.59
N LEU A 185 -4.21 2.82 -22.54
CA LEU A 185 -3.69 3.39 -21.29
C LEU A 185 -4.78 3.70 -20.29
N PHE A 186 -5.89 4.31 -20.71
CA PHE A 186 -7.02 4.63 -19.83
C PHE A 186 -7.52 3.39 -19.08
N HIS A 187 -7.72 2.27 -19.77
CA HIS A 187 -8.18 1.05 -19.12
C HIS A 187 -7.11 0.41 -18.24
N MET A 188 -5.84 0.45 -18.63
CA MET A 188 -4.75 -0.06 -17.78
C MET A 188 -4.56 0.77 -16.51
N ASP A 189 -4.69 2.10 -16.59
CA ASP A 189 -4.74 2.98 -15.42
C ASP A 189 -5.95 2.66 -14.54
N THR A 190 -7.11 2.40 -15.14
CA THR A 190 -8.32 2.01 -14.40
C THR A 190 -8.10 0.69 -13.66
N CYS A 191 -7.46 -0.31 -14.30
CA CYS A 191 -7.08 -1.55 -13.63
C CYS A 191 -6.17 -1.30 -12.42
N ARG A 192 -5.16 -0.44 -12.56
CA ARG A 192 -4.26 -0.09 -11.45
C ARG A 192 -5.04 0.58 -10.31
N ASP A 193 -5.85 1.58 -10.63
CA ASP A 193 -6.60 2.36 -9.65
C ASP A 193 -7.61 1.46 -8.90
N LEU A 194 -8.29 0.54 -9.60
CA LEU A 194 -9.20 -0.46 -8.99
C LEU A 194 -8.47 -1.51 -8.13
N LEU A 195 -7.28 -1.96 -8.54
CA LEU A 195 -6.46 -2.86 -7.71
C LEU A 195 -6.08 -2.22 -6.38
N GLU A 196 -5.73 -0.94 -6.38
CA GLU A 196 -5.37 -0.21 -5.16
C GLU A 196 -6.56 -0.07 -4.19
N MET A 197 -7.79 -0.02 -4.71
CA MET A 197 -9.02 0.06 -3.92
C MET A 197 -9.46 -1.28 -3.32
N LEU A 198 -8.80 -2.39 -3.65
CA LEU A 198 -9.14 -3.69 -3.07
C LEU A 198 -8.88 -3.71 -1.54
N PRO A 199 -9.66 -4.50 -0.78
CA PRO A 199 -9.37 -4.78 0.63
C PRO A 199 -7.97 -5.42 0.81
N GLU A 200 -7.31 -5.17 1.94
CA GLU A 200 -5.95 -5.67 2.23
C GLU A 200 -5.87 -7.20 2.18
N GLU A 201 -6.94 -7.91 2.55
CA GLU A 201 -7.00 -9.37 2.49
C GLU A 201 -6.85 -9.89 1.05
N LYS A 202 -7.34 -9.12 0.06
CA LYS A 202 -7.18 -9.44 -1.36
C LYS A 202 -5.80 -9.03 -1.88
N LYS A 203 -5.20 -7.97 -1.34
CA LYS A 203 -3.85 -7.53 -1.71
C LYS A 203 -2.76 -8.49 -1.26
N ASN A 204 -2.99 -9.20 -0.15
CA ASN A 204 -2.05 -10.19 0.40
C ASN A 204 -2.06 -11.54 -0.33
N GLN A 205 -2.91 -11.73 -1.33
CA GLN A 205 -2.95 -12.96 -2.11
C GLN A 205 -1.77 -13.02 -3.11
N GLU A 206 -1.19 -14.21 -3.28
CA GLU A 206 0.00 -14.43 -4.14
C GLU A 206 -0.18 -13.88 -5.57
N ASN A 207 -1.39 -13.95 -6.11
CA ASN A 207 -1.69 -13.47 -7.46
C ASN A 207 -1.78 -11.94 -7.58
N TYR A 208 -2.04 -11.19 -6.49
CA TYR A 208 -2.18 -9.73 -6.54
C TYR A 208 -0.89 -9.07 -7.06
N GLN A 209 0.25 -9.48 -6.50
CA GLN A 209 1.57 -8.99 -6.90
C GLN A 209 1.84 -9.21 -8.39
N LYS A 210 1.50 -10.40 -8.90
CA LYS A 210 1.68 -10.75 -10.31
C LYS A 210 0.81 -9.88 -11.22
N ILE A 211 -0.49 -9.75 -10.92
CA ILE A 211 -1.43 -8.95 -11.72
C ILE A 211 -1.01 -7.48 -11.73
N SER A 212 -0.64 -6.96 -10.56
CA SER A 212 -0.13 -5.60 -10.41
C SER A 212 1.09 -5.38 -11.31
N GLN A 213 2.10 -6.27 -11.24
CA GLN A 213 3.30 -6.20 -12.09
C GLN A 213 2.99 -6.24 -13.58
N ASP A 214 2.03 -7.08 -14.01
CA ASP A 214 1.61 -7.14 -15.40
C ASP A 214 1.00 -5.81 -15.86
N ILE A 215 0.08 -5.24 -15.09
CA ILE A 215 -0.53 -3.94 -15.42
C ILE A 215 0.55 -2.85 -15.53
N TYR A 216 1.48 -2.78 -14.58
CA TYR A 216 2.60 -1.84 -14.65
C TYR A 216 3.46 -2.04 -15.90
N LEU A 217 3.76 -3.29 -16.26
CA LEU A 217 4.53 -3.59 -17.47
C LEU A 217 3.78 -3.18 -18.75
N TYR A 218 2.46 -3.37 -18.80
CA TYR A 218 1.64 -2.93 -19.93
C TYR A 218 1.60 -1.41 -20.04
N ILE A 219 1.37 -0.70 -18.93
CA ILE A 219 1.41 0.76 -18.86
C ILE A 219 2.77 1.26 -19.38
N TYR A 220 3.87 0.73 -18.87
CA TYR A 220 5.23 1.09 -19.28
C TYR A 220 5.46 0.90 -20.79
N LYS A 221 5.00 -0.21 -21.37
CA LYS A 221 5.12 -0.46 -22.81
C LYS A 221 4.27 0.51 -23.62
N LEU A 222 3.06 0.81 -23.16
CA LEU A 222 2.17 1.77 -23.80
C LEU A 222 2.70 3.20 -23.66
N GLU A 223 3.39 3.56 -22.59
CA GLU A 223 3.97 4.90 -22.45
C GLU A 223 5.11 5.14 -23.44
N LYS A 224 5.87 4.10 -23.83
CA LYS A 224 6.97 4.25 -24.78
C LYS A 224 6.55 4.81 -26.13
N GLY A 225 5.37 4.43 -26.63
CA GLY A 225 4.87 4.88 -27.92
C GLY A 225 4.12 6.21 -27.88
N LEU A 226 3.99 6.86 -26.72
CA LEU A 226 3.42 8.21 -26.64
C LEU A 226 4.34 9.26 -27.26
N LEU A 227 3.72 10.31 -27.83
CA LEU A 227 4.43 11.51 -28.27
C LEU A 227 5.05 12.24 -27.06
N PRO A 228 6.15 13.02 -27.24
CA PRO A 228 6.80 13.72 -26.13
C PRO A 228 5.86 14.61 -25.30
N GLU A 229 4.96 15.36 -25.95
CA GLU A 229 3.97 16.20 -25.26
C GLU A 229 2.95 15.38 -24.45
N GLU A 230 2.60 14.18 -24.92
CA GLU A 230 1.68 13.28 -24.25
C GLU A 230 2.34 12.63 -23.03
N LYS A 231 3.63 12.28 -23.14
CA LYS A 231 4.45 11.81 -22.02
C LYS A 231 4.51 12.87 -20.93
N GLN A 232 4.83 14.12 -21.28
CA GLN A 232 4.91 15.21 -20.32
C GLN A 232 3.57 15.46 -19.60
N LYS A 233 2.45 15.49 -20.34
CA LYS A 233 1.10 15.63 -19.76
C LYS A 233 0.77 14.49 -18.80
N ARG A 234 1.16 13.26 -19.17
CA ARG A 234 0.94 12.08 -18.35
C ARG A 234 1.80 12.08 -17.09
N GLU A 235 3.08 12.41 -17.20
CA GLU A 235 3.99 12.57 -16.06
C GLU A 235 3.46 13.61 -15.07
N ALA A 236 2.94 14.75 -15.57
CA ALA A 236 2.32 15.76 -14.73
C ALA A 236 1.07 15.23 -14.01
N LEU A 237 0.20 14.48 -14.70
CA LEU A 237 -0.99 13.88 -14.10
C LEU A 237 -0.64 12.83 -13.04
N VAL A 238 0.33 11.95 -13.32
CA VAL A 238 0.82 10.93 -12.39
C VAL A 238 1.41 11.60 -11.15
N LEU A 239 2.23 12.62 -11.35
CA LEU A 239 2.82 13.39 -10.24
C LEU A 239 1.75 14.11 -9.41
N GLU A 240 0.73 14.69 -10.04
CA GLU A 240 -0.38 15.35 -9.35
C GLU A 240 -1.19 14.35 -8.50
N LYS A 241 -1.55 13.20 -9.07
CA LYS A 241 -2.23 12.11 -8.35
C LYS A 241 -1.40 11.66 -7.14
N ARG A 242 -0.10 11.43 -7.35
CA ARG A 242 0.83 11.03 -6.29
C ARG A 242 0.93 12.09 -5.19
N ASN A 243 1.07 13.36 -5.56
CA ASN A 243 1.14 14.47 -4.59
C ASN A 243 -0.12 14.55 -3.74
N LYS A 244 -1.31 14.39 -4.34
CA LYS A 244 -2.58 14.32 -3.60
C LYS A 244 -2.61 13.15 -2.61
N LYS A 245 -2.16 11.96 -3.05
CA LYS A 245 -2.08 10.74 -2.21
C LYS A 245 -1.13 10.94 -1.03
N MET A 246 0.06 11.50 -1.26
CA MET A 246 1.04 11.77 -0.20
C MET A 246 0.55 12.81 0.80
N SER A 247 -0.02 13.92 0.30
CA SER A 247 -0.56 14.99 1.15
C SER A 247 -1.68 14.50 2.06
N ALA A 248 -2.67 13.77 1.50
CA ALA A 248 -3.77 13.22 2.28
C ALA A 248 -3.30 12.19 3.32
N ALA A 249 -2.29 11.39 2.98
CA ALA A 249 -1.74 10.41 3.90
C ALA A 249 -0.97 11.06 5.06
N LEU A 250 -0.20 12.13 4.79
CA LEU A 250 0.47 12.91 5.84
C LEU A 250 -0.54 13.59 6.77
N GLU A 251 -1.57 14.23 6.24
CA GLU A 251 -2.61 14.86 7.05
C GLU A 251 -3.22 13.89 8.07
N LYS A 252 -3.43 12.63 7.68
CA LYS A 252 -3.99 11.59 8.54
C LYS A 252 -2.98 10.94 9.50
N ASN A 253 -1.71 10.78 9.11
CA ASN A 253 -0.77 9.88 9.80
C ASN A 253 0.52 10.56 10.29
N ARG A 254 0.70 11.88 10.11
CA ARG A 254 1.94 12.58 10.46
C ARG A 254 2.39 12.32 11.89
N ASP A 255 1.49 12.47 12.86
CA ASP A 255 1.84 12.33 14.29
C ASP A 255 2.34 10.92 14.60
N LYS A 256 1.68 9.90 14.02
CA LYS A 256 2.11 8.50 14.14
C LYS A 256 3.47 8.28 13.50
N TRP A 257 3.67 8.71 12.26
CA TRP A 257 4.92 8.45 11.53
C TRP A 257 6.10 9.28 12.01
N SER A 258 5.84 10.38 12.72
CA SER A 258 6.88 11.25 13.29
C SER A 258 7.17 10.94 14.76
N GLU A 259 6.43 9.99 15.36
CA GLU A 259 6.56 9.60 16.76
C GLU A 259 7.98 9.11 17.07
N MET A 260 8.54 9.59 18.16
CA MET A 260 9.86 9.19 18.65
C MET A 260 9.72 8.53 20.02
N VAL A 261 10.58 7.56 20.31
CA VAL A 261 10.68 6.94 21.62
C VAL A 261 11.87 7.51 22.38
N LEU A 262 11.69 7.77 23.68
CA LEU A 262 12.77 8.19 24.56
C LEU A 262 13.58 6.96 24.97
N ILE A 263 14.88 6.97 24.65
CA ILE A 263 15.83 6.00 25.16
C ILE A 263 16.50 6.59 26.41
N PRO A 264 16.34 5.96 27.60
CA PRO A 264 16.90 6.51 28.83
C PRO A 264 18.43 6.54 28.80
N ALA A 265 19.02 7.54 29.46
CA ALA A 265 20.44 7.60 29.71
C ALA A 265 20.92 6.35 30.47
N GLY A 266 22.14 5.90 30.21
CA GLY A 266 22.73 4.78 30.94
C GLY A 266 23.61 3.88 30.10
N LYS A 267 24.22 2.93 30.80
CA LYS A 267 25.15 1.94 30.25
C LYS A 267 24.43 0.84 29.49
N PHE A 268 25.04 0.35 28.42
CA PHE A 268 24.63 -0.85 27.71
C PHE A 268 25.85 -1.62 27.19
N VAL A 269 25.62 -2.89 26.88
CA VAL A 269 26.61 -3.78 26.29
C VAL A 269 26.58 -3.63 24.76
N MET A 270 27.67 -3.14 24.17
CA MET A 270 27.82 -2.95 22.72
C MET A 270 28.70 -4.04 22.11
N GLY A 271 28.30 -4.54 20.94
CA GLY A 271 29.02 -5.56 20.18
C GLY A 271 28.64 -7.00 20.52
N SER A 272 29.45 -7.94 20.02
CA SER A 272 29.27 -9.38 20.21
C SER A 272 30.62 -10.11 20.34
N GLY A 273 30.56 -11.38 20.76
CA GLY A 273 31.74 -12.21 20.99
C GLY A 273 31.37 -13.68 21.22
N GLY A 274 32.36 -14.52 21.52
CA GLY A 274 32.15 -15.95 21.73
C GLY A 274 32.00 -16.74 20.42
N GLU A 275 31.07 -17.69 20.37
CA GLU A 275 30.86 -18.60 19.23
C GLU A 275 30.29 -17.89 17.98
N GLU A 276 29.77 -16.67 18.12
CA GLU A 276 29.21 -15.85 17.04
C GLU A 276 30.22 -14.79 16.53
N PHE A 277 31.51 -15.13 16.56
CA PHE A 277 32.60 -14.19 16.27
C PHE A 277 32.53 -13.63 14.84
N ILE A 278 32.16 -12.35 14.76
CA ILE A 278 32.41 -11.48 13.62
C ILE A 278 33.42 -10.44 14.09
N PRO A 279 34.64 -10.40 13.54
CA PRO A 279 35.72 -9.53 14.01
C PRO A 279 35.29 -8.07 14.20
N GLU A 280 34.44 -7.58 13.28
CA GLU A 280 33.95 -6.21 13.25
C GLU A 280 33.05 -5.85 14.45
N GLU A 281 32.40 -6.84 15.06
CA GLU A 281 31.50 -6.68 16.20
C GLU A 281 32.22 -6.80 17.56
N SER A 282 33.51 -7.12 17.52
CA SER A 282 34.35 -7.39 18.69
C SER A 282 35.30 -6.21 18.99
N PRO A 283 35.69 -5.99 20.25
CA PRO A 283 35.24 -6.69 21.45
C PRO A 283 33.88 -6.19 21.94
N ILE A 284 33.21 -7.05 22.71
CA ILE A 284 32.14 -6.59 23.61
C ILE A 284 32.73 -5.56 24.57
N HIS A 285 32.09 -4.40 24.68
CA HIS A 285 32.50 -3.34 25.59
C HIS A 285 31.28 -2.60 26.14
N GLU A 286 31.46 -1.93 27.28
CA GLU A 286 30.41 -1.13 27.92
C GLU A 286 30.45 0.30 27.39
N VAL A 287 29.29 0.81 26.98
CA VAL A 287 29.11 2.18 26.51
C VAL A 287 28.02 2.85 27.33
N TYR A 288 28.26 4.07 27.77
CA TYR A 288 27.25 4.96 28.32
C TYR A 288 26.73 5.88 27.22
N LEU A 289 25.40 5.98 27.13
CA LEU A 289 24.74 6.98 26.29
C LEU A 289 23.91 7.91 27.17
N ASP A 290 23.92 9.21 26.85
CA ASP A 290 22.93 10.16 27.37
C ASP A 290 21.52 9.75 26.92
N ALA A 291 20.50 10.41 27.47
CA ALA A 291 19.14 10.22 26.98
C ALA A 291 19.01 10.85 25.59
N TYR A 292 18.23 10.21 24.73
CA TYR A 292 17.94 10.72 23.38
C TYR A 292 16.60 10.17 22.91
N TYR A 293 16.02 10.85 21.93
CA TYR A 293 14.89 10.35 21.18
C TYR A 293 15.37 9.63 19.93
N ILE A 294 14.71 8.54 19.55
CA ILE A 294 14.88 7.91 18.24
C ILE A 294 13.51 7.65 17.61
N ASP A 295 13.41 7.78 16.29
CA ASP A 295 12.17 7.55 15.58
C ASP A 295 11.67 6.12 15.84
N LYS A 296 10.38 6.02 16.19
CA LYS A 296 9.70 4.76 16.48
C LYS A 296 9.64 3.86 15.24
N TYR A 297 9.51 4.48 14.07
CA TYR A 297 9.43 3.89 12.74
C TYR A 297 10.52 4.46 11.84
N GLU A 298 10.88 3.77 10.76
CA GLU A 298 11.69 4.34 9.70
C GLU A 298 10.98 5.51 9.03
N VAL A 299 11.76 6.42 8.42
CA VAL A 299 11.19 7.56 7.68
C VAL A 299 10.36 7.04 6.52
N THR A 300 9.09 7.44 6.45
CA THR A 300 8.18 6.98 5.40
C THR A 300 8.35 7.74 4.08
N ASN A 301 7.89 7.14 2.99
CA ASN A 301 7.83 7.78 1.68
C ASN A 301 7.07 9.12 1.71
N ALA A 302 6.00 9.21 2.50
CA ALA A 302 5.21 10.42 2.61
C ALA A 302 5.98 11.56 3.30
N LEU A 303 6.65 11.24 4.41
CA LEU A 303 7.49 12.20 5.14
C LEU A 303 8.65 12.67 4.26
N TYR A 304 9.35 11.74 3.62
CA TYR A 304 10.45 12.08 2.72
C TYR A 304 9.99 12.85 1.46
N TRP A 305 8.78 12.57 0.95
CA TRP A 305 8.19 13.34 -0.14
C TRP A 305 8.02 14.82 0.21
N GLU A 306 7.61 15.14 1.44
CA GLU A 306 7.47 16.53 1.87
C GLU A 306 8.81 17.27 1.85
N PHE A 307 9.88 16.61 2.30
CA PHE A 307 11.25 17.13 2.20
C PHE A 307 11.66 17.39 0.74
N VAL A 308 11.48 16.41 -0.15
CA VAL A 308 11.85 16.57 -1.57
C VAL A 308 11.03 17.68 -2.23
N ARG A 309 9.75 17.82 -1.88
CA ARG A 309 8.91 18.92 -2.35
C ARG A 309 9.44 20.26 -1.86
N TYR A 310 9.78 20.37 -0.58
CA TYR A 310 10.39 21.57 0.00
C TYR A 310 11.66 21.99 -0.75
N ILE A 311 12.60 21.06 -0.96
CA ILE A 311 13.83 21.33 -1.71
C ILE A 311 13.50 21.82 -3.13
N LYS A 312 12.59 21.15 -3.83
CA LYS A 312 12.23 21.52 -5.21
C LYS A 312 11.60 22.91 -5.32
N GLU A 313 10.78 23.29 -4.35
CA GLU A 313 10.06 24.57 -4.34
C GLU A 313 10.93 25.74 -3.88
N THR A 314 11.85 25.49 -2.95
CA THR A 314 12.65 26.55 -2.30
C THR A 314 14.08 26.64 -2.82
N GLY A 315 14.64 25.53 -3.32
CA GLY A 315 16.06 25.40 -3.60
C GLY A 315 16.94 25.44 -2.35
N ASP A 316 16.38 25.28 -1.14
CA ASP A 316 17.12 25.43 0.11
C ASP A 316 17.94 24.17 0.46
N HIS A 317 19.25 24.24 0.18
CA HIS A 317 20.23 23.23 0.58
C HIS A 317 21.00 23.60 1.86
N SER A 318 20.50 24.52 2.70
CA SER A 318 21.20 24.96 3.93
C SER A 318 21.38 23.86 4.98
N LYS A 319 20.61 22.78 4.90
CA LYS A 319 20.67 21.62 5.79
C LYS A 319 21.48 20.45 5.23
N CYS A 320 21.96 20.56 3.99
CA CYS A 320 22.78 19.55 3.34
C CYS A 320 24.15 19.43 4.01
N HIS A 321 24.75 18.24 3.90
CA HIS A 321 26.11 18.03 4.39
C HIS A 321 27.11 18.82 3.54
N PRO A 322 28.16 19.44 4.12
CA PRO A 322 29.13 20.23 3.35
C PRO A 322 29.89 19.45 2.27
N GLU A 323 30.06 18.14 2.46
CA GLU A 323 30.72 17.24 1.49
C GLU A 323 29.78 16.71 0.41
N GLU A 324 28.48 17.03 0.47
CA GLU A 324 27.52 16.64 -0.56
C GLU A 324 27.78 17.40 -1.88
N PRO A 325 27.58 16.79 -3.06
CA PRO A 325 27.62 17.51 -4.32
C PRO A 325 26.68 18.72 -4.33
N LYS A 326 27.17 19.85 -4.85
CA LYS A 326 26.37 21.06 -4.97
C LYS A 326 25.10 20.81 -5.78
N ASP A 327 23.97 21.32 -5.29
CA ASP A 327 22.65 21.22 -5.94
C ASP A 327 22.20 19.76 -6.18
N LYS A 328 22.60 18.84 -5.28
CA LYS A 328 22.23 17.42 -5.37
C LYS A 328 20.71 17.24 -5.41
N ASN A 329 20.27 16.40 -6.33
CA ASN A 329 18.89 15.96 -6.40
C ASN A 329 18.59 14.89 -5.33
N HIS A 330 17.78 15.24 -4.34
CA HIS A 330 17.38 14.36 -3.24
C HIS A 330 16.24 13.37 -3.57
N VAL A 331 15.77 13.32 -4.82
CA VAL A 331 14.75 12.35 -5.25
C VAL A 331 15.26 10.92 -5.07
N PRO A 332 14.58 10.04 -4.30
CA PRO A 332 14.96 8.65 -4.13
C PRO A 332 15.01 7.90 -5.47
N GLY A 333 15.86 6.88 -5.53
CA GLY A 333 15.93 5.98 -6.68
C GLY A 333 17.34 5.83 -7.24
N THR A 334 17.41 5.31 -8.46
CA THR A 334 18.67 5.28 -9.24
C THR A 334 18.59 6.30 -10.36
N VAL A 335 19.74 6.63 -10.97
CA VAL A 335 19.82 7.43 -12.20
C VAL A 335 18.90 6.92 -13.33
N HIS A 336 18.45 5.67 -13.26
CA HIS A 336 17.56 5.06 -14.26
C HIS A 336 16.09 4.95 -13.85
N THR A 337 15.74 5.17 -12.57
CA THR A 337 14.39 4.85 -12.05
C THR A 337 13.72 5.98 -11.28
N ASN A 338 14.43 6.91 -10.64
CA ASN A 338 13.85 7.98 -9.81
C ASN A 338 12.60 7.53 -9.00
N TRP A 339 11.59 8.40 -8.83
CA TRP A 339 10.28 8.08 -8.26
C TRP A 339 9.41 7.16 -9.13
N ASP A 340 9.84 6.81 -10.34
CA ASP A 340 9.06 6.04 -11.34
C ASP A 340 8.97 4.54 -10.99
N TYR A 341 9.17 4.21 -9.72
CA TYR A 341 9.05 2.86 -9.19
C TYR A 341 7.83 2.80 -8.24
N PRO A 342 6.84 1.92 -8.49
CA PRO A 342 5.57 1.89 -7.76
C PRO A 342 5.69 1.86 -6.24
N TYR A 343 6.79 1.32 -5.71
CA TYR A 343 7.11 1.34 -4.28
C TYR A 343 6.93 2.72 -3.64
N TYR A 344 7.32 3.78 -4.34
CA TYR A 344 7.31 5.14 -3.82
C TYR A 344 5.94 5.81 -3.89
N ASP A 345 4.92 5.14 -4.44
CA ASP A 345 3.55 5.62 -4.44
C ASP A 345 2.77 5.16 -3.20
N TYR A 346 3.41 4.37 -2.32
CA TYR A 346 2.85 3.91 -1.06
C TYR A 346 3.35 4.79 0.09
N PRO A 347 2.49 5.67 0.65
CA PRO A 347 2.89 6.68 1.63
C PRO A 347 3.52 6.12 2.91
N GLY A 348 3.01 4.98 3.40
CA GLY A 348 3.43 4.36 4.65
C GLY A 348 4.57 3.35 4.53
N TYR A 349 5.18 3.20 3.35
CA TYR A 349 6.38 2.38 3.20
C TYR A 349 7.60 3.18 3.66
N PRO A 350 8.65 2.53 4.21
CA PRO A 350 9.89 3.22 4.54
C PRO A 350 10.55 3.72 3.26
N VAL A 351 11.19 4.88 3.28
CA VAL A 351 11.90 5.39 2.11
C VAL A 351 13.18 4.58 1.88
N SER A 352 13.40 4.14 0.64
CA SER A 352 14.59 3.36 0.23
C SER A 352 15.30 3.98 -0.97
N ARG A 353 16.51 3.49 -1.30
CA ARG A 353 17.38 4.06 -2.34
C ARG A 353 17.66 5.55 -2.15
N VAL A 354 17.85 5.90 -0.89
CA VAL A 354 18.44 7.16 -0.44
C VAL A 354 19.88 6.87 -0.04
N ASP A 355 20.78 7.79 -0.36
CA ASP A 355 22.15 7.69 0.10
C ASP A 355 22.30 8.28 1.51
N TRP A 356 23.52 8.27 2.06
CA TRP A 356 23.75 8.79 3.41
C TRP A 356 23.51 10.32 3.48
N TYR A 357 23.86 11.06 2.42
CA TYR A 357 23.67 12.50 2.36
C TYR A 357 22.18 12.90 2.29
N ASP A 358 21.37 12.13 1.55
CA ASP A 358 19.91 12.24 1.53
C ASP A 358 19.32 12.09 2.93
N ALA A 359 19.75 11.04 3.64
CA ALA A 359 19.30 10.74 5.00
C ALA A 359 19.72 11.83 6.00
N TYR A 360 20.96 12.32 5.89
CA TYR A 360 21.49 13.42 6.69
C TYR A 360 20.70 14.72 6.47
N ALA A 361 20.51 15.12 5.21
CA ALA A 361 19.83 16.36 4.84
C ALA A 361 18.36 16.34 5.30
N TYR A 362 17.67 15.23 5.10
CA TYR A 362 16.32 15.04 5.62
C TYR A 362 16.28 15.18 7.14
N ALA A 363 17.17 14.48 7.86
CA ALA A 363 17.15 14.48 9.32
C ALA A 363 17.36 15.90 9.86
N ALA A 364 18.33 16.64 9.31
CA ALA A 364 18.60 18.02 9.68
C ALA A 364 17.43 18.97 9.33
N TRP A 365 16.79 18.79 8.16
CA TRP A 365 15.59 19.54 7.76
C TRP A 365 14.41 19.28 8.69
N ALA A 366 14.23 18.04 9.14
CA ALA A 366 13.19 17.65 10.09
C ALA A 366 13.48 18.09 11.54
N GLY A 367 14.58 18.81 11.80
CA GLY A 367 14.99 19.22 13.15
C GLY A 367 15.50 18.06 14.01
N LYS A 368 16.06 17.04 13.37
CA LYS A 368 16.60 15.80 13.93
C LYS A 368 18.05 15.60 13.44
N ARG A 369 18.60 14.41 13.65
CA ARG A 369 19.89 13.94 13.12
C ARG A 369 19.83 12.44 12.83
N LEU A 370 20.85 11.88 12.21
CA LEU A 370 21.00 10.41 12.18
C LEU A 370 21.42 9.90 13.56
N PRO A 371 20.99 8.68 13.97
CA PRO A 371 21.49 8.04 15.19
C PRO A 371 22.98 7.71 15.04
N THR A 372 23.70 7.68 16.15
CA THR A 372 25.00 7.00 16.17
C THR A 372 24.82 5.49 16.10
N GLU A 373 25.86 4.75 15.72
CA GLU A 373 25.86 3.29 15.74
C GLU A 373 25.50 2.75 17.13
N ALA A 374 26.05 3.36 18.18
CA ALA A 374 25.79 2.97 19.56
C ALA A 374 24.33 3.26 19.98
N GLU A 375 23.80 4.43 19.61
CA GLU A 375 22.40 4.78 19.85
C GLU A 375 21.45 3.81 19.13
N TRP A 376 21.75 3.46 17.89
CA TRP A 376 20.96 2.51 17.15
C TRP A 376 20.96 1.14 17.84
N GLU A 377 22.13 0.64 18.24
CA GLU A 377 22.25 -0.69 18.85
C GLU A 377 21.55 -0.77 20.21
N LYS A 378 21.71 0.25 21.06
CA LYS A 378 20.98 0.34 22.33
C LYS A 378 19.47 0.38 22.08
N ALA A 379 19.00 1.21 21.16
CA ALA A 379 17.58 1.30 20.82
C ALA A 379 17.00 -0.04 20.32
N ALA A 380 17.80 -0.83 19.60
CA ALA A 380 17.40 -2.14 19.09
C ALA A 380 17.37 -3.23 20.16
N ARG A 381 18.37 -3.28 21.06
CA ARG A 381 18.60 -4.46 21.93
C ARG A 381 18.47 -4.20 23.44
N GLY A 382 18.31 -2.97 23.89
CA GLY A 382 18.31 -2.69 25.33
C GLY A 382 19.72 -2.71 25.94
N THR A 383 19.82 -3.07 27.21
CA THR A 383 21.05 -3.01 27.99
C THR A 383 21.73 -4.37 28.23
N ASP A 384 21.05 -5.47 27.93
CA ASP A 384 21.42 -6.82 28.35
C ASP A 384 22.23 -7.61 27.31
N GLY A 385 22.53 -7.01 26.16
CA GLY A 385 23.31 -7.68 25.11
C GLY A 385 22.57 -8.80 24.38
N ARG A 386 21.23 -8.82 24.39
CA ARG A 386 20.43 -9.81 23.62
C ARG A 386 20.74 -9.80 22.13
N ARG A 387 20.63 -10.94 21.45
CA ARG A 387 20.95 -11.10 20.01
C ARG A 387 19.98 -10.37 19.08
N TYR A 388 18.70 -10.37 19.42
CA TYR A 388 17.59 -9.81 18.65
C TYR A 388 16.75 -8.89 19.55
N PRO A 389 15.91 -7.99 19.00
CA PRO A 389 15.11 -7.05 19.80
C PRO A 389 14.25 -7.75 20.86
N TRP A 390 13.70 -8.91 20.50
CA TRP A 390 12.83 -9.75 21.32
C TRP A 390 13.57 -10.77 22.22
N GLY A 391 14.90 -10.87 22.13
CA GLY A 391 15.68 -11.76 22.99
C GLY A 391 16.76 -12.51 22.23
N ASN A 392 17.06 -13.73 22.68
CA ASN A 392 18.18 -14.49 22.13
C ASN A 392 17.74 -15.49 21.07
N VAL A 393 16.51 -16.01 21.04
CA VAL A 393 16.14 -17.03 20.05
C VAL A 393 15.66 -16.37 18.76
N TRP A 394 16.19 -16.79 17.61
CA TRP A 394 15.72 -16.33 16.31
C TRP A 394 14.29 -16.80 16.09
N ASP A 395 13.43 -15.87 15.66
CA ASP A 395 12.07 -16.14 15.25
C ASP A 395 11.72 -15.25 14.05
N ALA A 396 11.54 -15.87 12.89
CA ALA A 396 11.23 -15.15 11.65
C ALA A 396 9.84 -14.50 11.68
N THR A 397 8.93 -14.93 12.57
CA THR A 397 7.60 -14.31 12.74
C THR A 397 7.66 -12.96 13.45
N LEU A 398 8.76 -12.69 14.16
CA LEU A 398 9.01 -11.44 14.87
C LEU A 398 9.83 -10.44 14.05
N ALA A 399 10.36 -10.85 12.89
CA ALA A 399 11.18 -10.01 12.02
C ALA A 399 10.43 -9.68 10.72
N ASN A 400 10.59 -8.46 10.22
CA ASN A 400 10.08 -8.10 8.91
C ASN A 400 11.01 -8.61 7.79
N VAL A 401 10.95 -9.91 7.49
CA VAL A 401 11.88 -10.58 6.56
C VAL A 401 11.17 -11.50 5.58
N GLY A 402 11.83 -11.76 4.44
CA GLY A 402 11.36 -12.72 3.45
C GLY A 402 10.33 -12.17 2.45
N PRO A 403 9.89 -13.01 1.50
CA PRO A 403 9.04 -12.59 0.38
C PRO A 403 7.63 -12.15 0.79
N SER A 404 7.19 -12.53 1.99
CA SER A 404 5.89 -12.16 2.56
C SER A 404 5.99 -11.03 3.60
N GLY A 405 7.18 -10.42 3.75
CA GLY A 405 7.38 -9.28 4.66
C GLY A 405 6.53 -8.09 4.25
N SER A 406 5.86 -7.46 5.23
CA SER A 406 5.11 -6.23 4.99
C SER A 406 6.05 -5.07 4.69
N LEU A 407 5.73 -4.25 3.70
CA LEU A 407 6.48 -3.03 3.42
C LEU A 407 5.95 -1.81 4.18
N ILE A 408 4.89 -1.95 4.97
CA ILE A 408 4.32 -0.86 5.77
C ILE A 408 5.10 -0.73 7.08
N VAL A 409 5.53 0.48 7.44
CA VAL A 409 6.19 0.71 8.73
C VAL A 409 5.28 0.35 9.90
N GLY A 410 5.85 -0.26 10.92
CA GLY A 410 5.14 -0.65 12.14
C GLY A 410 4.26 -1.90 12.00
N SER A 411 4.51 -2.74 10.99
CA SER A 411 3.67 -3.94 10.75
C SER A 411 3.93 -5.08 11.73
N TYR A 412 5.08 -5.08 12.40
CA TYR A 412 5.51 -6.16 13.29
C TYR A 412 5.51 -5.73 14.76
N ASP A 413 4.31 -5.56 15.34
CA ASP A 413 4.17 -5.09 16.74
C ASP A 413 4.81 -6.01 17.79
N ILE A 414 4.74 -7.32 17.56
CA ILE A 414 5.35 -8.33 18.45
C ILE A 414 6.88 -8.39 18.34
N GLY A 415 7.46 -7.78 17.29
CA GLY A 415 8.89 -7.75 17.02
C GLY A 415 9.62 -6.49 17.51
N LYS A 416 8.90 -5.54 18.11
CA LYS A 416 9.47 -4.26 18.56
C LYS A 416 10.55 -4.47 19.61
N SER A 417 11.50 -3.53 19.66
CA SER A 417 12.52 -3.50 20.71
C SER A 417 11.90 -3.28 22.09
N ILE A 418 12.69 -3.52 23.15
CA ILE A 418 12.26 -3.26 24.53
C ILE A 418 11.88 -1.80 24.79
N TYR A 419 12.35 -0.87 23.95
CA TYR A 419 12.01 0.55 24.00
C TYR A 419 10.85 0.93 23.07
N GLY A 420 10.30 -0.02 22.32
CA GLY A 420 9.17 0.21 21.41
C GLY A 420 9.54 0.64 20.00
N CYS A 421 10.81 0.50 19.58
CA CYS A 421 11.20 0.73 18.18
C CYS A 421 10.72 -0.43 17.30
N TYR A 422 10.01 -0.12 16.22
CA TYR A 422 9.51 -1.11 15.26
C TYR A 422 10.54 -1.36 14.17
N ASP A 423 10.47 -2.56 13.58
CA ASP A 423 11.17 -2.92 12.35
C ASP A 423 12.70 -2.71 12.38
N VAL A 424 13.30 -2.62 13.58
CA VAL A 424 14.75 -2.46 13.76
C VAL A 424 15.55 -3.67 13.27
N ILE A 425 14.92 -4.83 13.07
CA ILE A 425 15.51 -5.97 12.37
C ILE A 425 14.58 -6.37 11.22
N GLY A 426 15.14 -6.41 10.01
CA GLY A 426 14.36 -6.61 8.78
C GLY A 426 13.94 -5.28 8.17
N SER A 427 12.85 -5.26 7.41
CA SER A 427 12.43 -4.06 6.67
C SER A 427 13.59 -3.53 5.80
N LEU A 428 14.09 -2.34 6.09
CA LEU A 428 15.29 -1.79 5.47
C LEU A 428 16.45 -1.77 6.46
N SER A 429 17.65 -1.95 5.93
CA SER A 429 18.84 -1.59 6.68
C SER A 429 18.89 -0.07 6.83
N GLU A 430 19.51 0.44 7.89
CA GLU A 430 19.40 1.85 8.26
C GLU A 430 20.76 2.54 8.36
N TRP A 431 20.91 3.68 7.67
CA TRP A 431 22.09 4.54 7.79
C TRP A 431 22.26 5.08 9.22
N CYS A 432 23.49 5.02 9.73
CA CYS A 432 23.91 5.71 10.97
C CYS A 432 24.87 6.86 10.65
N ASN A 433 25.10 7.74 11.61
CA ASN A 433 25.98 8.89 11.44
C ASN A 433 27.46 8.49 11.33
N ASP A 434 27.87 7.40 11.98
CA ASP A 434 29.26 7.00 12.20
C ASP A 434 29.99 6.62 10.90
N TRP A 435 31.26 7.00 10.82
CA TRP A 435 32.21 6.37 9.91
C TRP A 435 32.50 4.94 10.38
N TYR A 436 32.57 3.99 9.45
CA TYR A 436 32.93 2.61 9.78
C TYR A 436 34.45 2.45 9.89
N HIS A 437 34.90 1.82 10.96
CA HIS A 437 36.26 1.30 11.07
C HIS A 437 36.23 -0.05 11.79
N ALA A 438 36.92 -1.05 11.22
CA ALA A 438 36.91 -2.43 11.71
C ALA A 438 37.39 -2.53 13.17
N GLU A 439 38.44 -1.79 13.53
CA GLU A 439 39.01 -1.80 14.88
C GLU A 439 38.39 -0.78 15.84
N TYR A 440 37.32 -0.06 15.46
CA TYR A 440 36.80 1.04 16.28
C TYR A 440 36.45 0.59 17.71
N TYR A 441 35.84 -0.59 17.86
CA TYR A 441 35.40 -1.11 19.17
C TYR A 441 36.58 -1.32 20.14
N HIS A 442 37.80 -1.56 19.64
CA HIS A 442 38.99 -1.69 20.50
C HIS A 442 39.46 -0.35 21.11
N LYS A 443 39.05 0.77 20.51
CA LYS A 443 39.47 2.13 20.90
C LYS A 443 38.28 3.05 21.19
N SER A 444 37.08 2.49 21.23
CA SER A 444 35.82 3.23 21.38
C SER A 444 35.81 3.95 22.74
N PRO A 445 35.49 5.25 22.78
CA PRO A 445 35.29 5.94 24.05
C PRO A 445 34.07 5.37 24.77
N SER A 446 34.12 5.31 26.10
CA SER A 446 33.04 4.75 26.91
C SER A 446 31.81 5.66 27.01
N MET A 447 31.90 6.92 26.61
CA MET A 447 30.84 7.93 26.73
C MET A 447 30.44 8.44 25.35
N ASN A 448 29.18 8.26 24.95
CA ASN A 448 28.60 8.78 23.71
C ASN A 448 29.51 8.62 22.45
N PRO A 449 29.96 7.40 22.11
CA PRO A 449 30.78 7.19 20.92
C PRO A 449 30.03 7.59 19.64
N LYS A 450 30.78 8.20 18.70
CA LYS A 450 30.27 8.74 17.43
C LYS A 450 31.02 8.19 16.20
N GLY A 451 31.77 7.12 16.39
CA GLY A 451 32.68 6.58 15.37
C GLY A 451 34.02 7.33 15.34
N PRO A 452 34.90 7.01 14.37
CA PRO A 452 36.09 7.79 14.07
C PRO A 452 35.74 9.25 13.75
N ASP A 453 36.61 10.17 14.16
CA ASP A 453 36.50 11.62 13.91
C ASP A 453 36.98 12.04 12.50
N TYR A 454 37.47 11.08 11.72
CA TYR A 454 37.90 11.25 10.33
C TYR A 454 37.12 10.35 9.37
N SER A 455 37.05 10.76 8.11
CA SER A 455 36.43 9.94 7.06
C SER A 455 37.22 8.67 6.77
N THR A 456 36.55 7.53 6.84
CA THR A 456 37.07 6.23 6.43
C THR A 456 36.60 5.82 5.03
N GLY A 457 35.80 6.68 4.38
CA GLY A 457 35.19 6.42 3.07
C GLY A 457 33.94 5.55 3.07
N VAL A 458 33.52 5.01 4.22
CA VAL A 458 32.31 4.18 4.35
C VAL A 458 31.57 4.46 5.66
N ARG A 459 30.24 4.56 5.61
CA ARG A 459 29.36 4.84 6.76
C ARG A 459 28.73 3.56 7.29
N ILE A 460 28.36 3.57 8.58
CA ILE A 460 27.69 2.45 9.24
C ILE A 460 26.25 2.28 8.72
N ILE A 461 25.85 1.03 8.56
CA ILE A 461 24.50 0.57 8.27
C ILE A 461 24.11 -0.52 9.27
N LYS A 462 22.90 -0.47 9.84
CA LYS A 462 22.39 -1.46 10.82
C LYS A 462 21.08 -2.11 10.36
N GLY A 463 20.55 -3.08 11.13
CA GLY A 463 19.18 -3.59 10.99
C GLY A 463 18.91 -4.72 9.97
N ALA A 464 19.75 -4.84 8.92
CA ALA A 464 19.52 -5.76 7.80
C ALA A 464 18.17 -5.51 7.10
N SER A 465 17.81 -6.32 6.08
CA SER A 465 16.66 -5.99 5.24
C SER A 465 15.92 -7.22 4.71
N LEU A 466 14.61 -7.08 4.51
CA LEU A 466 13.78 -8.09 3.84
C LEU A 466 14.25 -8.40 2.40
N PHE A 467 14.93 -7.46 1.74
CA PHE A 467 15.43 -7.59 0.37
C PHE A 467 16.77 -8.32 0.27
N ALA A 468 17.46 -8.51 1.41
CA ALA A 468 18.73 -9.23 1.51
C ALA A 468 18.77 -10.06 2.80
N PRO A 469 17.89 -11.07 2.96
CA PRO A 469 17.62 -11.72 4.24
C PRO A 469 18.67 -12.80 4.55
N TYR A 470 19.93 -12.39 4.75
CA TYR A 470 20.96 -13.28 5.26
C TYR A 470 20.83 -13.39 6.78
N ALA A 471 20.48 -14.57 7.29
CA ALA A 471 20.17 -14.80 8.71
C ALA A 471 21.26 -14.29 9.67
N TYR A 472 22.54 -14.42 9.31
CA TYR A 472 23.65 -13.95 10.14
C TYR A 472 23.68 -12.43 10.33
N LYS A 473 23.07 -11.66 9.41
CA LYS A 473 22.98 -10.20 9.46
C LYS A 473 21.85 -9.68 10.35
N MET A 474 20.93 -10.54 10.75
CA MET A 474 19.70 -10.16 11.47
C MET A 474 19.91 -9.99 12.99
N ARG A 475 21.15 -9.88 13.48
CA ARG A 475 21.45 -9.64 14.90
C ARG A 475 21.66 -8.15 15.14
N CYS A 476 21.26 -7.66 16.31
CA CYS A 476 21.39 -6.24 16.67
C CYS A 476 22.85 -5.75 16.65
N ALA A 477 23.80 -6.63 16.97
CA ALA A 477 25.23 -6.30 17.00
C ALA A 477 25.87 -6.15 15.62
N VAL A 478 25.24 -6.70 14.56
CA VAL A 478 25.84 -6.74 13.22
C VAL A 478 26.11 -5.34 12.71
N ARG A 479 27.31 -5.17 12.15
CA ARG A 479 27.76 -3.92 11.54
C ARG A 479 27.88 -4.14 10.05
N MET A 480 27.11 -3.40 9.28
CA MET A 480 27.30 -3.29 7.84
C MET A 480 27.84 -1.90 7.52
N PHE A 481 28.34 -1.73 6.31
CA PHE A 481 28.89 -0.47 5.86
C PHE A 481 28.74 -0.34 4.35
N GLY A 482 28.69 0.90 3.89
CA GLY A 482 28.59 1.26 2.48
C GLY A 482 29.20 2.63 2.24
N LYS A 483 29.47 2.96 0.98
CA LYS A 483 29.92 4.31 0.64
C LYS A 483 28.78 5.31 0.92
N PRO A 484 29.09 6.56 1.32
CA PRO A 484 28.07 7.57 1.56
C PRO A 484 27.12 7.80 0.37
N GLU A 485 27.58 7.53 -0.86
CA GLU A 485 26.82 7.71 -2.11
C GLU A 485 26.03 6.46 -2.55
N ASP A 486 26.14 5.34 -1.81
CA ASP A 486 25.47 4.10 -2.19
C ASP A 486 23.94 4.21 -2.04
N ARG A 487 23.21 3.99 -3.14
CA ARG A 487 21.73 3.98 -3.16
C ARG A 487 21.19 2.57 -3.39
N ASN A 488 20.84 1.89 -2.31
CA ASN A 488 20.34 0.52 -2.37
C ASN A 488 18.85 0.43 -2.03
N LYS A 489 18.11 -0.47 -2.69
CA LYS A 489 16.70 -0.77 -2.36
C LYS A 489 16.52 -1.35 -0.96
N SER A 490 17.60 -1.92 -0.39
CA SER A 490 17.59 -2.50 0.94
C SER A 490 18.02 -1.54 2.04
N ILE A 491 18.27 -0.26 1.72
CA ILE A 491 18.76 0.72 2.69
C ILE A 491 17.80 1.92 2.71
N GLY A 492 17.38 2.28 3.92
CA GLY A 492 16.66 3.49 4.30
C GLY A 492 17.31 4.08 5.54
N PHE A 493 16.52 4.71 6.41
CA PHE A 493 17.01 5.28 7.66
C PHE A 493 15.87 5.63 8.62
N ARG A 494 16.26 5.86 9.88
CA ARG A 494 15.44 6.51 10.90
C ARG A 494 16.24 7.64 11.54
N CYS A 495 15.57 8.61 12.15
CA CYS A 495 16.25 9.75 12.78
C CYS A 495 16.38 9.55 14.30
N ALA A 496 17.26 10.34 14.90
CA ALA A 496 17.40 10.55 16.33
C ALA A 496 17.41 12.05 16.66
N LYS A 497 17.23 12.39 17.93
CA LYS A 497 17.27 13.77 18.42
C LYS A 497 17.78 13.77 19.86
N ASP A 498 18.64 14.71 20.19
CA ASP A 498 19.16 14.86 21.56
C ASP A 498 18.00 15.14 22.53
N TYR A 499 18.08 14.59 23.74
CA TYR A 499 17.15 14.92 24.81
C TYR A 499 17.58 16.23 25.48
N VAL A 500 16.68 17.20 25.57
CA VAL A 500 16.87 18.43 26.33
C VAL A 500 15.85 18.43 27.47
N PRO A 501 16.27 18.49 28.74
CA PRO A 501 15.34 18.58 29.87
C PRO A 501 14.43 19.80 29.77
N GLU A 502 13.15 19.67 30.15
CA GLU A 502 12.13 20.73 30.04
C GLU A 502 12.53 22.07 30.73
N ASP A 503 13.36 22.00 31.77
CA ASP A 503 13.85 23.18 32.51
C ASP A 503 14.85 24.04 31.71
N GLU A 504 15.51 23.48 30.70
CA GLU A 504 16.43 24.20 29.81
C GLU A 504 15.71 24.72 28.55
N GLU A 505 14.66 24.03 28.09
CA GLU A 505 13.89 24.44 26.92
C GLU A 505 13.10 25.75 27.16
N ASN A 506 12.66 25.98 28.40
CA ASN A 506 12.00 27.23 28.83
C ASN A 506 12.97 28.41 29.03
N LYS A 507 14.29 28.16 29.08
CA LYS A 507 15.32 29.21 29.16
C LYS A 507 15.88 29.58 27.78
N ALA A 508 15.72 28.70 26.78
CA ALA A 508 16.19 28.89 25.42
C ALA A 508 15.14 29.51 24.48
N LYS A 509 13.86 29.49 24.87
CA LYS A 509 12.76 30.27 24.26
C LYS A 509 12.66 31.62 24.95
#